data_AF-A0A2V8RAJ6-F1
#
_entry.id   AF-A0A2V8RAJ6-F1
#
_cell.length_a   1.000
_cell.length_b   1.000
_cell.length_c   1.000
_cell.angle_alpha   90.00
_cell.angle_beta   90.00
_cell.angle_gamma   90.00
#
_symmetry.space_group_name_H-M   'P 1'
#
loop_
_entity.id
_entity.type
_entity.pdbx_description
1 polymer ?
#
loop_
_entity_poly.entity_id
_entity_poly.type
_entity_poly.pdbx_seq_one_letter_code
_entity_poly.pdbx_strand_id
1 'polypeptide(L)'
;ARIDKRRRDNLNDDARLRHINDALIQAERALIDDRGLRGRTWFKHQIYAPGFYTGYAALPLPDLRQAIEDGRAADASEAAARITEAIKRATEVLKKGRE
;
A
#
# COMPACT_ATOMS: atom_id res chain seq x y z
N ALA A 1 8.98 8.47 -43.28
CA ALA A 1 9.44 9.61 -42.45
C ALA A 1 8.39 10.10 -41.43
N ARG A 2 7.27 10.71 -41.86
CA ARG A 2 6.26 11.29 -40.92
C ARG A 2 5.42 10.24 -40.18
N ILE A 3 5.11 9.12 -40.84
CA ILE A 3 4.40 7.95 -40.27
C ILE A 3 5.27 7.24 -39.22
N ASP A 4 6.56 7.06 -39.49
CA ASP A 4 7.51 6.39 -38.59
C ASP A 4 7.80 7.19 -37.32
N LYS A 5 7.66 8.51 -37.37
CA LYS A 5 7.74 9.37 -36.19
C LYS A 5 6.51 9.18 -35.29
N ARG A 6 5.30 9.33 -35.85
CA ARG A 6 4.04 9.10 -35.09
C ARG A 6 3.98 7.72 -34.45
N ARG A 7 4.43 6.68 -35.16
CA ARG A 7 4.45 5.32 -34.61
C ARG A 7 5.40 5.19 -33.42
N ARG A 8 6.57 5.86 -33.46
CA ARG A 8 7.51 5.90 -32.33
C ARG A 8 6.99 6.69 -31.15
N ASP A 9 6.38 7.85 -31.40
CA ASP A 9 5.79 8.70 -30.35
C ASP A 9 4.68 7.92 -29.60
N ASN A 10 3.79 7.24 -30.32
CA ASN A 10 2.74 6.40 -29.72
C ASN A 10 3.31 5.22 -28.89
N LEU A 11 4.36 4.57 -29.36
CA LEU A 11 5.01 3.47 -28.62
C LEU A 11 5.64 3.95 -27.31
N ASN A 12 6.17 5.18 -27.30
CA ASN A 12 6.74 5.79 -26.11
C ASN A 12 5.64 6.17 -25.10
N ASP A 13 4.50 6.68 -25.59
CA ASP A 13 3.33 6.97 -24.76
C ASP A 13 2.76 5.70 -24.13
N ASP A 14 2.64 4.61 -24.89
CA ASP A 14 2.20 3.31 -24.38
C ASP A 14 3.14 2.75 -23.30
N ALA A 15 4.46 2.86 -23.52
CA ALA A 15 5.45 2.43 -22.54
C ALA A 15 5.37 3.25 -21.25
N ARG A 16 5.21 4.57 -21.36
CA ARG A 16 5.03 5.46 -20.21
C ARG A 16 3.75 5.17 -19.44
N LEU A 17 2.63 4.94 -20.14
CA LEU A 17 1.36 4.57 -19.51
C LEU A 17 1.46 3.25 -18.76
N ARG A 18 2.14 2.25 -19.34
CA ARG A 18 2.38 0.96 -18.65
C ARG A 18 3.18 1.15 -17.37
N HIS A 19 4.26 1.93 -17.42
CA HIS A 19 5.08 2.24 -16.24
C HIS A 19 4.27 2.91 -15.12
N ILE A 20 3.43 3.90 -15.46
CA ILE A 20 2.54 4.56 -14.49
C ILE A 20 1.55 3.56 -13.88
N ASN A 21 0.90 2.74 -14.71
CA ASN A 21 -0.07 1.75 -14.24
C ASN A 21 0.58 0.71 -13.30
N ASP A 22 1.78 0.25 -13.64
CA ASP A 22 2.54 -0.67 -12.79
C ASP A 22 2.85 -0.03 -11.44
N ALA A 23 3.29 1.23 -11.43
CA ALA A 23 3.55 1.96 -10.18
C ALA A 23 2.29 2.11 -9.31
N LEU A 24 1.13 2.40 -9.90
CA LEU A 24 -0.14 2.48 -9.16
C LEU A 24 -0.51 1.14 -8.51
N ILE A 25 -0.38 0.03 -9.23
CA ILE A 25 -0.63 -1.31 -8.71
C ILE A 25 0.34 -1.63 -7.56
N GLN A 26 1.62 -1.30 -7.74
CA GLN A 26 2.65 -1.59 -6.74
C GLN A 26 2.52 -0.69 -5.49
N ALA A 27 1.99 0.52 -5.63
CA ALA A 27 1.78 1.42 -4.49
C ALA A 27 0.79 0.81 -3.48
N GLU A 28 -0.30 0.21 -3.96
CA GLU A 28 -1.25 -0.50 -3.10
C GLU A 28 -0.60 -1.71 -2.43
N ARG A 29 0.15 -2.51 -3.19
CA ARG A 29 0.88 -3.67 -2.65
C ARG A 29 1.93 -3.29 -1.62
N ALA A 30 2.52 -2.10 -1.72
CA ALA A 30 3.49 -1.62 -0.74
C ALA A 30 2.89 -1.39 0.66
N LEU A 31 1.56 -1.26 0.76
CA LEU A 31 0.82 -1.14 2.03
C LEU A 31 0.62 -2.48 2.76
N ILE A 32 1.14 -3.57 2.19
CA ILE A 32 1.14 -4.92 2.77
C ILE A 32 2.43 -5.11 3.59
N ASP A 33 2.32 -5.85 4.68
CA ASP A 33 3.45 -6.36 5.48
C ASP A 33 3.31 -7.87 5.62
N ASP A 34 4.33 -8.62 5.19
CA ASP A 34 4.29 -10.09 5.16
C ASP A 34 4.20 -10.74 6.54
N ARG A 35 4.56 -10.02 7.60
CA ARG A 35 4.36 -10.47 8.99
C ARG A 35 2.88 -10.57 9.36
N GLY A 36 2.01 -9.84 8.66
CA GLY A 36 0.59 -9.76 8.94
C GLY A 36 0.24 -8.94 10.20
N LEU A 37 -1.05 -8.91 10.55
CA LEU A 37 -1.55 -8.27 11.76
C LEU A 37 -1.34 -9.16 12.98
N ARG A 38 -1.22 -8.55 14.17
CA ARG A 38 -1.05 -9.28 15.43
C ARG A 38 -2.24 -10.20 15.68
N GLY A 39 -1.95 -11.47 15.99
CA GLY A 39 -2.97 -12.51 16.20
C GLY A 39 -3.74 -12.92 14.94
N ARG A 40 -3.48 -12.29 13.78
CA ARG A 40 -4.17 -12.55 12.52
C ARG A 40 -3.23 -12.37 11.32
N THR A 41 -2.22 -13.23 11.25
CA THR A 41 -1.11 -13.11 10.28
C THR A 41 -1.53 -13.19 8.81
N TRP A 42 -2.74 -13.71 8.53
CA TRP A 42 -3.28 -13.75 7.17
C TRP A 42 -3.72 -12.37 6.65
N PHE A 43 -4.11 -11.45 7.54
CA PHE A 43 -4.37 -10.07 7.16
C PHE A 43 -3.05 -9.33 7.09
N LYS A 44 -2.67 -8.88 5.90
CA LYS A 44 -1.36 -8.24 5.70
C LYS A 44 -1.41 -6.73 5.50
N HIS A 45 -2.56 -6.21 5.11
CA HIS A 45 -2.70 -4.81 4.77
C HIS A 45 -2.70 -3.93 6.05
N GLN A 46 -1.79 -2.96 6.09
CA GLN A 46 -1.57 -2.11 7.26
C GLN A 46 -2.61 -1.00 7.44
N ILE A 47 -3.40 -0.68 6.40
CA ILE A 47 -4.38 0.41 6.45
C ILE A 47 -5.79 -0.13 6.70
N TYR A 48 -6.15 -1.26 6.11
CA TYR A 48 -7.50 -1.82 6.21
C TYR A 48 -7.48 -3.31 6.50
N ALA A 49 -8.28 -3.74 7.46
CA ALA A 49 -8.67 -5.14 7.65
C ALA A 49 -10.03 -5.20 8.36
N PRO A 50 -10.82 -6.27 8.21
CA PRO A 50 -11.96 -6.54 9.09
C PRO A 50 -11.58 -6.38 10.57
N GLY A 51 -12.43 -5.71 11.36
CA GLY A 51 -12.25 -5.66 12.81
C GLY A 51 -12.58 -7.00 13.45
N PHE A 52 -12.06 -7.25 14.66
CA PHE A 52 -12.42 -8.47 15.40
C PHE A 52 -13.91 -8.55 15.73
N TYR A 53 -14.52 -7.40 16.05
CA TYR A 53 -15.88 -7.31 16.57
C TYR A 53 -16.80 -6.45 15.71
N THR A 54 -16.35 -6.01 14.52
CA THR A 54 -17.10 -5.07 13.66
C THR A 54 -17.92 -5.78 12.58
N GLY A 55 -18.00 -7.12 12.60
CA GLY A 55 -18.67 -7.91 11.59
C GLY A 55 -18.06 -7.69 10.20
N TYR A 56 -18.87 -7.24 9.23
CA TYR A 56 -18.43 -6.98 7.86
C TYR A 56 -17.73 -5.63 7.66
N ALA A 57 -17.72 -4.75 8.65
CA ALA A 57 -17.11 -3.43 8.50
C ALA A 57 -15.57 -3.51 8.55
N ALA A 58 -14.93 -2.85 7.58
CA ALA A 58 -13.49 -2.66 7.59
C ALA A 58 -13.08 -1.71 8.72
N LEU A 59 -12.01 -2.08 9.41
CA LEU A 59 -11.38 -1.30 10.46
C LEU A 59 -10.15 -0.58 9.90
N PRO A 60 -10.12 0.77 9.91
CA PRO A 60 -8.94 1.52 9.51
C PRO A 60 -7.86 1.42 10.60
N LEU A 61 -6.61 1.29 10.16
CA LEU A 61 -5.40 1.15 10.98
C LEU A 61 -5.56 0.04 12.04
N PRO A 62 -5.86 -1.20 11.62
CA PRO A 62 -6.43 -2.23 12.49
C PRO A 62 -5.52 -2.63 13.66
N ASP A 63 -4.21 -2.80 13.43
CA ASP A 63 -3.25 -3.17 14.48
C ASP A 63 -3.07 -2.04 15.51
N LEU A 64 -3.06 -0.79 15.06
CA LEU A 64 -2.91 0.39 15.92
C LEU A 64 -4.17 0.60 16.76
N ARG A 65 -5.35 0.55 16.13
CA ARG A 65 -6.62 0.73 16.82
C ARG A 65 -6.82 -0.34 17.89
N GLN A 66 -6.58 -1.61 17.56
CA GLN A 66 -6.74 -2.70 18.52
C GLN A 66 -5.77 -2.55 19.70
N ALA A 67 -4.51 -2.18 19.45
CA ALA A 67 -3.55 -1.98 20.52
C ALA A 67 -3.95 -0.83 21.46
N ILE A 68 -4.57 0.23 20.93
CA ILE A 68 -5.12 1.33 21.75
C ILE A 68 -6.31 0.85 22.58
N GLU A 69 -7.26 0.14 21.95
CA GLU A 69 -8.45 -0.40 22.62
C GLU A 69 -8.09 -1.39 23.73
N ASP A 70 -7.05 -2.21 23.51
CA ASP A 70 -6.54 -3.19 24.48
C ASP A 70 -5.60 -2.56 25.54
N GLY A 71 -5.33 -1.26 25.48
CA GLY A 71 -4.45 -0.56 26.43
C GLY A 71 -2.96 -0.96 26.32
N ARG A 72 -2.52 -1.47 25.17
CA ARG A 72 -1.14 -1.96 24.93
C ARG A 72 -0.28 -0.91 24.24
N ALA A 73 0.27 0.01 25.02
CA ALA A 73 1.05 1.15 24.51
C ALA A 73 2.28 0.76 23.65
N ALA A 74 2.99 -0.31 24.03
CA ALA A 74 4.12 -0.82 23.26
C ALA A 74 3.67 -1.33 21.86
N ASP A 75 2.60 -2.11 21.83
CA ASP A 75 2.03 -2.64 20.58
C ASP A 75 1.53 -1.53 19.66
N ALA A 76 0.93 -0.48 20.24
CA ALA A 76 0.47 0.69 19.50
C ALA A 76 1.63 1.45 18.86
N SER A 77 2.73 1.64 19.61
CA SER A 77 3.93 2.31 19.12
C SER A 77 4.57 1.55 17.95
N GLU A 78 4.69 0.23 18.07
CA GLU A 78 5.21 -0.59 16.98
C GLU A 78 4.24 -0.62 15.78
N ALA A 79 2.93 -0.68 16.01
CA ALA A 79 1.95 -0.62 14.92
C ALA A 79 2.05 0.69 14.12
N ALA A 80 2.18 1.82 14.82
CA ALA A 80 2.38 3.13 14.19
C ALA A 80 3.67 3.19 13.35
N ALA A 81 4.76 2.59 13.84
CA ALA A 81 6.00 2.47 13.08
C ALA A 81 5.81 1.63 11.81
N ARG A 82 5.14 0.48 11.90
CA ARG A 82 4.86 -0.40 10.74
C ARG A 82 3.98 0.29 9.69
N ILE A 83 2.95 1.01 10.12
CA ILE A 83 2.08 1.81 9.22
C ILE A 83 2.89 2.90 8.52
N THR A 84 3.75 3.60 9.26
CA THR A 84 4.62 4.65 8.72
C THR A 84 5.57 4.09 7.65
N GLU A 85 6.20 2.94 7.92
CA GLU A 85 7.06 2.28 6.94
C GLU A 85 6.29 1.81 5.70
N ALA A 86 5.06 1.32 5.85
CA ALA A 86 4.20 0.98 4.73
C ALA A 86 3.86 2.19 3.84
N ILE A 87 3.50 3.33 4.46
CA ILE A 87 3.21 4.58 3.74
C ILE A 87 4.46 5.11 3.03
N LYS A 88 5.64 5.05 3.67
CA LYS A 88 6.91 5.43 3.04
C LYS A 88 7.20 4.56 1.81
N ARG A 89 7.05 3.23 1.91
CA ARG A 89 7.23 2.33 0.75
C ARG A 89 6.30 2.69 -0.39
N ALA A 90 5.00 2.88 -0.12
CA ALA A 90 4.03 3.27 -1.14
C ALA A 90 4.39 4.62 -1.79
N THR A 91 4.85 5.58 -0.98
CA THR A 91 5.30 6.89 -1.46
C THR A 91 6.49 6.76 -2.42
N GLU A 92 7.50 5.94 -2.07
CA GLU A 92 8.67 5.72 -2.93
C GLU A 92 8.30 5.01 -4.24
N VAL A 93 7.34 4.09 -4.22
CA VAL A 93 6.82 3.47 -5.45
C VAL A 93 6.17 4.52 -6.36
N LEU A 94 5.33 5.39 -5.80
CA LEU A 94 4.66 6.45 -6.58
C LEU A 94 5.64 7.48 -7.14
N LYS A 95 6.69 7.85 -6.40
CA LYS A 95 7.75 8.74 -6.89
C LYS A 95 8.45 8.15 -8.11
N LYS A 96 8.82 6.87 -8.05
CA LYS A 96 9.46 6.15 -9.17
C LYS A 96 8.55 6.01 -10.39
N GLY A 97 7.23 5.88 -10.19
CA GLY A 97 6.26 5.83 -11.28
C GLY A 97 6.05 7.17 -11.99
N ARG A 98 6.42 8.28 -11.34
CA ARG A 98 6.34 9.63 -11.92
C ARG A 98 7.54 9.97 -12.80
N GLU A 99 8.69 9.40 -12.48
CA GLU A 99 9.93 9.49 -13.26
C GLU A 99 9.83 8.65 -14.53
#